data_AF-A0A8J4LJN2-F1
#
_entry.id   AF-A0A8J4LJN2-F1
#
_cell.length_a   1.000
_cell.length_b   1.000
_cell.length_c   1.000
_cell.angle_alpha   90.00
_cell.angle_beta   90.00
_cell.angle_gamma   90.00
#
_symmetry.space_group_name_H-M   'P 1'
#
loop_
_entity.id
_entity.type
_entity.pdbx_description
1 polymer ?
#
loop_
_entity_poly.entity_id
_entity_poly.type
_entity_poly.pdbx_seq_one_letter_code
_entity_poly.pdbx_strand_id
1 'polypeptide(L)'
;FHAGLLCFQCPQCNDREKFLPEMSSLGIQVPARQPSWEAGVGFTDMYQRHSRCDASLCLYAQGREQAEEEGPWYLLLCSSCAAKGTHRCCSALKDSAATWECEDCAGVSTGKRRTWAPPWSPLGAQGGVGGG
;
A
#
# COMPACT_ATOMS: atom_id res chain seq x y z
N PHE A 1 11.83 7.82 11.18
CA PHE A 1 12.90 7.07 10.49
C PHE A 1 14.21 7.80 10.65
N HIS A 2 15.07 7.33 11.54
CA HIS A 2 16.43 7.87 11.66
C HIS A 2 17.42 6.71 11.51
N ALA A 3 18.46 6.93 10.72
CA ALA A 3 19.60 6.04 10.60
C ALA A 3 20.87 6.79 11.00
N GLY A 4 21.83 6.08 11.58
CA GLY A 4 23.12 6.64 11.98
C GLY A 4 24.27 6.16 11.10
N LEU A 5 25.48 6.33 11.62
CA LEU A 5 26.73 5.93 10.99
C LEU A 5 26.75 4.45 10.52
N LEU A 6 25.97 3.59 11.17
CA LEU A 6 25.86 2.16 10.82
C LEU A 6 25.25 1.92 9.43
N CYS A 7 24.40 2.83 8.94
CA CYS A 7 23.79 2.73 7.61
C CYS A 7 24.33 3.76 6.62
N PHE A 8 25.36 4.52 7.00
CA PHE A 8 25.93 5.55 6.16
C PHE A 8 27.05 4.94 5.30
N GLN A 9 26.75 4.73 4.02
CA GLN A 9 27.59 3.99 3.07
C GLN A 9 27.39 4.52 1.64
N CYS A 10 28.33 4.23 0.74
CA CYS A 10 28.20 4.65 -0.65
C CYS A 10 26.93 4.05 -1.29
N PRO A 11 26.00 4.87 -1.82
CA PRO A 11 24.76 4.36 -2.41
C PRO A 11 24.99 3.56 -3.69
N GLN A 12 26.17 3.67 -4.31
CA GLN A 12 26.48 3.01 -5.58
C GLN A 12 27.18 1.66 -5.41
N CYS A 13 28.14 1.57 -4.49
CA CYS A 13 28.99 0.37 -4.35
C CYS A 13 28.98 -0.25 -2.95
N ASN A 14 28.22 0.33 -2.01
CA ASN A 14 28.14 -0.13 -0.63
C ASN A 14 29.46 -0.07 0.16
N ASP A 15 30.50 0.55 -0.39
CA ASP A 15 31.80 0.74 0.28
C ASP A 15 31.65 1.77 1.41
N ARG A 16 32.03 1.37 2.62
CA ARG A 16 32.03 2.23 3.82
C ARG A 16 33.40 2.77 4.15
N GLU A 17 34.45 2.01 3.85
CA GLU A 17 35.82 2.32 4.24
C GLU A 17 36.35 3.55 3.50
N LYS A 18 36.00 3.70 2.21
CA LYS A 18 36.37 4.90 1.42
C LYS A 18 35.38 6.03 1.60
N PHE A 19 34.09 5.69 1.70
CA PHE A 19 33.01 6.67 1.75
C PHE A 19 33.01 7.50 3.04
N LEU A 20 33.21 6.88 4.21
CA LEU A 20 33.16 7.60 5.48
C LEU A 20 34.26 8.66 5.63
N PRO A 21 35.54 8.38 5.30
CA PRO A 21 36.59 9.40 5.30
C PRO A 21 36.33 10.52 4.29
N GLU A 22 35.86 10.22 3.08
CA GLU A 22 35.52 11.22 2.07
C GLU A 22 34.38 12.14 2.53
N MET A 23 33.30 11.59 3.09
CA MET A 23 32.21 12.41 3.62
C MET A 23 32.66 13.25 4.82
N SER A 24 33.56 12.70 5.65
CA SER A 24 34.13 13.43 6.79
C SER A 24 35.03 14.59 6.35
N SER A 25 35.81 14.43 5.28
CA SER A 25 36.65 15.50 4.73
C SER A 25 35.82 16.63 4.10
N LEU A 26 34.61 16.32 3.64
CA LEU A 26 33.59 17.28 3.21
C LEU A 26 32.83 17.91 4.39
N GLY A 27 33.17 17.57 5.64
CA GLY A 27 32.55 18.11 6.85
C GLY A 27 31.21 17.45 7.23
N ILE A 28 30.85 16.34 6.60
CA ILE A 28 29.61 15.60 6.89
C ILE A 28 29.88 14.61 8.02
N GLN A 29 29.38 14.93 9.21
CA GLN A 29 29.48 14.05 10.38
C GLN A 29 28.11 13.44 10.71
N VAL A 30 28.04 12.11 10.69
CA VAL A 30 26.81 11.36 11.03
C VAL A 30 26.96 10.73 12.41
N PRO A 31 26.03 10.96 13.35
CA PRO A 31 26.08 10.35 14.68
C PRO A 31 26.07 8.82 14.64
N ALA A 32 26.83 8.20 15.53
CA ALA A 32 26.75 6.77 15.81
C ALA A 32 25.46 6.45 16.57
N ARG A 33 24.38 6.18 15.83
CA ARG A 33 23.08 5.76 16.39
C ARG A 33 22.58 4.52 15.66
N GLN A 34 21.95 3.62 16.40
CA GLN A 34 21.24 2.51 15.79
C GLN A 34 20.09 3.03 14.93
N PRO A 35 19.78 2.36 13.82
CA PRO A 35 18.62 2.72 13.04
C PRO A 35 17.34 2.51 13.84
N SER A 36 16.39 3.43 13.70
CA SER A 36 15.13 3.38 14.44
C SER A 36 14.31 2.11 14.16
N TRP A 37 14.56 1.41 13.06
CA TRP A 37 13.88 0.17 12.69
C TRP A 37 14.48 -1.08 13.37
N GLU A 38 15.70 -1.01 13.90
CA GLU A 38 16.29 -2.12 14.68
C GLU A 38 15.86 -2.06 16.16
N ALA A 39 15.36 -0.92 16.61
CA ALA A 39 14.97 -0.69 18.00
C ALA A 39 13.57 -1.24 18.38
N GLY A 40 12.83 -1.88 17.46
CA GLY A 40 11.51 -2.44 17.77
C GLY A 40 10.97 -3.44 16.74
N VAL A 41 9.91 -4.16 17.11
CA VAL A 41 9.17 -5.12 16.25
C VAL A 41 8.46 -4.48 15.05
N GLY A 42 8.57 -3.16 14.89
CA GLY A 42 7.80 -2.39 13.91
C GLY A 42 8.17 -2.66 12.45
N PHE A 43 9.34 -3.24 12.16
CA PHE A 43 9.71 -3.60 10.80
C PHE A 43 9.23 -4.99 10.39
N THR A 44 8.87 -5.85 11.35
CA THR A 44 8.37 -7.21 11.07
C THR A 44 7.00 -7.18 10.39
N ASP A 45 6.16 -6.20 10.74
CA ASP A 45 4.84 -5.99 10.14
C ASP A 45 4.94 -5.59 8.65
N MET A 46 5.98 -4.85 8.25
CA MET A 46 6.18 -4.47 6.85
C MET A 46 6.47 -5.66 5.92
N TYR A 47 6.90 -6.80 6.47
CA TYR A 47 7.12 -8.03 5.71
C TYR A 47 5.90 -8.95 5.68
N GLN A 48 4.85 -8.68 6.47
CA GLN A 48 3.63 -9.44 6.38
C GLN A 48 2.92 -9.08 5.08
N ARG A 49 2.95 -10.01 4.12
CA ARG A 49 2.13 -9.91 2.93
C ARG A 49 0.67 -9.87 3.35
N HIS A 50 -0.09 -9.01 2.69
CA HIS A 50 -1.54 -9.00 2.83
C HIS A 50 -2.08 -10.42 2.61
N SER A 51 -2.95 -10.89 3.50
CA SER A 51 -3.40 -12.29 3.55
C SER A 51 -4.92 -12.43 3.71
N ARG A 52 -5.65 -11.33 3.46
CA ARG A 52 -7.10 -11.27 3.60
C ARG A 52 -7.78 -11.02 2.26
N CYS A 53 -9.00 -11.51 2.11
CA CYS A 53 -9.86 -11.20 0.98
C CYS A 53 -10.68 -9.93 1.25
N ASP A 54 -10.46 -8.91 0.41
CA ASP A 54 -11.11 -7.59 0.46
C ASP A 54 -12.29 -7.44 -0.49
N ALA A 55 -12.68 -8.50 -1.21
CA ALA A 55 -13.89 -8.48 -2.03
C ALA A 55 -15.09 -8.06 -1.18
N SER A 56 -16.00 -7.26 -1.73
CA SER A 56 -17.19 -6.79 -1.01
C SER A 56 -17.99 -7.95 -0.41
N LEU A 57 -18.11 -9.04 -1.16
CA LEU A 57 -18.64 -10.33 -0.72
C LEU A 57 -17.56 -11.42 -0.81
N CYS A 58 -17.22 -12.04 0.32
CA CYS A 58 -16.39 -13.24 0.34
C CYS A 58 -17.28 -14.48 0.24
N LEU A 59 -16.98 -15.35 -0.71
CA LEU A 59 -17.70 -16.61 -0.95
C LEU A 59 -17.05 -17.82 -0.28
N TYR A 60 -15.85 -17.65 0.29
CA TYR A 60 -15.11 -18.76 0.88
C TYR A 60 -15.65 -19.13 2.25
N ALA A 61 -16.11 -20.36 2.41
CA ALA A 61 -16.75 -20.83 3.65
C ALA A 61 -15.81 -20.80 4.87
N GLN A 62 -14.49 -20.91 4.65
CA GLN A 62 -13.50 -20.84 5.74
C GLN A 62 -13.21 -19.42 6.23
N GLY A 63 -13.73 -18.39 5.55
CA GLY A 63 -13.55 -17.00 5.93
C GLY A 63 -12.60 -16.23 5.03
N ARG A 64 -12.38 -14.96 5.36
CA ARG A 64 -11.62 -14.01 4.52
C ARG A 64 -10.12 -14.12 4.70
N GLU A 65 -9.70 -14.64 5.85
CA GLU A 65 -8.31 -14.77 6.31
C GLU A 65 -7.68 -16.10 5.88
N GLN A 66 -8.47 -17.00 5.28
CA GLN A 66 -8.02 -18.29 4.78
C GLN A 66 -7.89 -18.25 3.25
N ALA A 67 -6.93 -18.97 2.70
CA ALA A 67 -6.72 -19.12 1.27
C ALA A 67 -6.09 -20.49 0.97
N GLU A 68 -6.38 -21.04 -0.20
CA GLU A 68 -5.69 -22.22 -0.71
C GLU A 68 -4.38 -21.84 -1.39
N GLU A 69 -3.45 -22.79 -1.49
CA GLU A 69 -2.18 -22.61 -2.20
C GLU A 69 -2.39 -22.52 -3.73
N GLU A 70 -3.43 -23.18 -4.25
CA GLU A 70 -3.85 -23.15 -5.65
C GLU A 70 -5.38 -23.25 -5.77
N GLY A 71 -5.92 -23.00 -6.97
CA GLY A 71 -7.34 -23.23 -7.27
C GLY A 71 -8.25 -22.00 -7.04
N PRO A 72 -9.56 -22.23 -6.84
CA PRO A 72 -10.59 -21.17 -6.80
C PRO A 72 -10.49 -20.26 -5.57
N TRP A 73 -9.90 -20.76 -4.49
CA TRP A 73 -9.71 -20.04 -3.24
C TRP A 73 -8.28 -19.55 -3.04
N TYR A 74 -7.46 -19.58 -4.10
CA TYR A 74 -6.18 -18.89 -4.13
C TYR A 74 -6.38 -17.38 -3.97
N LEU A 75 -5.57 -16.76 -3.11
CA LEU A 75 -5.59 -15.31 -2.87
C LEU A 75 -4.66 -14.59 -3.83
N LEU A 76 -5.24 -13.81 -4.75
CA LEU A 76 -4.50 -12.89 -5.60
C LEU A 76 -4.36 -11.54 -4.92
N LEU A 77 -3.12 -11.04 -4.84
CA LEU A 77 -2.85 -9.66 -4.43
C LEU A 77 -2.91 -8.73 -5.63
N CYS A 78 -3.32 -7.49 -5.37
CA CYS A 78 -3.33 -6.46 -6.40
C CYS A 78 -1.91 -6.27 -6.96
N SER A 79 -1.73 -6.42 -8.27
CA SER A 79 -0.41 -6.33 -8.91
C SER A 79 0.24 -4.95 -8.79
N SER A 80 -0.54 -3.90 -8.56
CA SER A 80 -0.04 -2.52 -8.50
C SER A 80 0.29 -2.07 -7.07
N CYS A 81 -0.50 -2.43 -6.05
CA CYS A 81 -0.29 -1.96 -4.69
C CYS A 81 0.05 -3.04 -3.66
N ALA A 82 -0.26 -4.32 -3.95
CA ALA A 82 -0.18 -5.45 -3.02
C ALA A 82 -0.88 -5.27 -1.65
N ALA A 83 -1.57 -4.15 -1.44
CA ALA A 83 -2.22 -3.77 -0.19
C ALA A 83 -3.64 -4.34 -0.06
N LYS A 84 -4.20 -4.82 -1.16
CA LYS A 84 -5.50 -5.51 -1.21
C LYS A 84 -5.36 -6.89 -1.81
N GLY A 85 -6.20 -7.81 -1.35
CA GLY A 85 -6.29 -9.19 -1.87
C GLY A 85 -7.72 -9.58 -2.26
N THR A 86 -7.86 -10.55 -3.15
CA THR A 86 -9.14 -11.20 -3.44
C THR A 86 -8.95 -12.68 -3.71
N HIS A 87 -9.91 -13.52 -3.32
CA HIS A 87 -9.95 -14.88 -3.83
C HIS A 87 -10.34 -14.86 -5.30
N ARG A 88 -9.82 -15.82 -6.08
CA ARG A 88 -10.15 -15.96 -7.51
C ARG A 88 -11.66 -15.95 -7.77
N CYS A 89 -12.42 -16.77 -7.04
CA CYS A 89 -13.88 -16.83 -7.17
C CYS A 89 -14.60 -15.56 -6.68
N CYS A 90 -14.10 -14.89 -5.64
CA CYS A 90 -14.71 -13.69 -5.08
C CYS A 90 -14.68 -12.50 -6.05
N SER A 91 -13.76 -12.51 -7.02
CA SER A 91 -13.70 -11.51 -8.10
C SER A 91 -14.01 -12.09 -9.48
N ALA A 92 -14.66 -13.25 -9.55
CA ALA A 92 -15.06 -13.90 -10.80
C ALA A 92 -13.93 -14.03 -11.85
N LEU A 93 -12.71 -14.30 -11.37
CA LEU A 93 -11.54 -14.43 -12.23
C LEU A 93 -11.50 -15.82 -12.89
N LYS A 94 -11.03 -15.87 -14.14
CA LYS A 94 -10.78 -17.13 -14.85
C LYS A 94 -9.65 -17.91 -14.19
N ASP A 95 -9.61 -19.23 -14.33
CA ASP A 95 -8.54 -20.08 -13.79
C ASP A 95 -7.16 -19.75 -14.36
N SER A 96 -7.10 -19.25 -15.59
CA SER A 96 -5.85 -18.82 -16.23
C SER A 96 -5.39 -17.42 -15.83
N ALA A 97 -6.18 -16.65 -15.07
CA ALA A 97 -5.78 -15.32 -14.63
C ALA A 97 -4.67 -15.44 -13.58
N ALA A 98 -3.50 -14.87 -13.89
CA ALA A 98 -2.36 -14.82 -12.97
C ALA A 98 -2.28 -13.50 -12.18
N THR A 99 -3.01 -12.47 -12.62
CA THR A 99 -2.97 -11.13 -12.03
C THR A 99 -4.37 -10.57 -11.81
N TRP A 100 -4.47 -9.65 -10.86
CA TRP A 100 -5.68 -8.92 -10.52
C TRP A 100 -5.29 -7.51 -10.06
N GLU A 101 -6.13 -6.52 -10.34
CA GLU A 101 -5.99 -5.16 -9.82
C GLU A 101 -7.24 -4.77 -9.04
N CYS A 102 -7.03 -4.15 -7.88
CA CYS A 102 -8.14 -3.63 -7.08
C CYS A 102 -8.79 -2.40 -7.74
N GLU A 103 -10.01 -2.08 -7.33
CA GLU A 103 -10.79 -0.97 -7.91
C GLU A 103 -10.05 0.38 -7.83
N ASP A 104 -9.27 0.60 -6.77
CA ASP A 104 -8.48 1.82 -6.59
C ASP A 104 -7.31 1.92 -7.58
N CYS A 105 -6.79 0.78 -8.06
CA CYS A 105 -5.66 0.73 -8.98
C CYS A 105 -6.10 0.63 -10.44
N ALA A 106 -7.09 -0.20 -10.74
CA ALA A 106 -7.60 -0.44 -12.10
C ALA A 106 -8.21 0.83 -12.75
N GLY A 107 -8.68 1.78 -11.94
CA GLY A 107 -9.31 3.03 -12.38
C GLY A 107 -8.38 4.24 -12.55
N VAL A 108 -7.07 4.11 -12.30
CA VAL A 108 -6.10 5.24 -12.46
C VAL A 108 -5.67 5.39 -13.93
N SER A 109 -6.61 5.21 -14.84
CA SER A 109 -6.52 5.66 -16.23
C SER A 109 -7.65 6.67 -16.47
N THR A 110 -7.26 7.95 -16.43
CA THR A 110 -8.06 9.16 -16.71
C THR A 110 -9.00 9.66 -15.60
N GLY A 111 -8.75 10.90 -15.17
CA GLY A 111 -9.51 11.56 -14.13
C GLY A 111 -10.98 11.80 -14.46
N LYS A 112 -11.84 11.42 -13.52
CA LYS A 112 -13.00 12.19 -13.03
C LYS A 112 -13.37 11.55 -11.70
N ARG A 113 -13.11 12.26 -10.59
CA ARG A 113 -13.73 11.93 -9.29
C ARG A 113 -15.23 11.81 -9.51
N ARG A 114 -15.78 10.59 -9.43
CA ARG A 114 -17.21 10.43 -9.20
C ARG A 114 -17.42 10.74 -7.74
N THR A 115 -17.75 12.00 -7.44
CA THR A 115 -18.31 12.34 -6.14
C THR A 115 -19.66 11.64 -6.06
N TRP A 116 -19.72 10.56 -5.30
CA TRP A 116 -20.98 9.93 -4.91
C TRP A 116 -21.78 10.95 -4.11
N ALA A 117 -22.92 11.39 -4.65
CA ALA A 117 -23.93 12.12 -3.90
C ALA A 117 -25.02 11.12 -3.48
N PRO A 118 -25.29 10.94 -2.18
CA PRO A 118 -26.35 10.05 -1.74
C PRO A 118 -27.74 10.61 -2.10
N PRO A 119 -28.76 9.75 -2.31
CA PRO A 119 -30.08 10.13 -2.83
C PRO A 119 -30.95 10.97 -1.88
N TRP A 120 -30.46 11.31 -0.69
CA TRP A 120 -31.19 12.04 0.34
C TRP A 120 -30.44 13.32 0.74
N SER A 121 -29.93 14.07 -0.23
CA SER A 121 -29.53 15.46 0.04
C SER A 121 -30.77 16.35 -0.09
N PRO A 122 -31.33 16.90 1.00
CA PRO A 122 -32.37 17.91 0.88
C PRO A 122 -31.71 19.20 0.39
N LEU A 123 -32.01 19.61 -0.84
CA LEU A 123 -31.84 21.02 -1.23
C LEU A 123 -32.89 21.81 -0.46
N GLY A 124 -32.47 22.25 0.72
CA GLY A 124 -33.20 23.16 1.59
C GLY A 124 -33.46 24.49 0.89
N ALA A 125 -34.67 24.98 1.11
CA ALA A 125 -35.16 26.27 0.70
C ALA A 125 -34.33 27.42 1.28
N GLN A 126 -34.16 28.48 0.49
CA GLN A 126 -34.02 29.84 1.00
C GLN A 126 -34.38 30.83 -0.10
N GLY A 127 -35.49 31.54 0.11
CA GLY A 127 -35.85 32.72 -0.66
C GLY A 127 -34.97 33.91 -0.29
N GLY A 128 -35.08 34.98 -1.09
CA GLY A 128 -34.39 36.24 -0.85
C GLY A 128 -34.83 37.30 -1.87
N VAL A 129 -35.19 38.47 -1.36
CA VAL A 129 -35.90 39.60 -1.99
C VAL A 129 -34.95 40.62 -2.65
N GLY A 130 -35.52 41.52 -3.47
CA GLY A 130 -34.98 42.87 -3.82
C GLY A 130 -34.28 42.91 -5.18
N GLY A 131 -34.52 43.85 -6.10
CA GLY A 131 -35.07 45.20 -6.00
C GLY A 131 -34.12 46.11 -6.82
N GLY A 132 -34.63 46.77 -7.86
CA GLY A 132 -33.86 47.65 -8.76
C GLY A 132 -34.49 47.74 -10.14
#